data_AF-U1S2J2-F1
#
_entry.id   AF-U1S2J2-F1
#
_cell.length_a   1.000
_cell.length_b   1.000
_cell.length_c   1.000
_cell.angle_alpha   90.00
_cell.angle_beta   90.00
_cell.angle_gamma   90.00
#
_symmetry.space_group_name_H-M   'P 1'
#
loop_
_entity.id
_entity.type
_entity.pdbx_description
1 polymer ?
#
loop_
_entity_poly.entity_id
_entity_poly.type
_entity_poly.pdbx_seq_one_letter_code
_entity_poly.pdbx_strand_id
1 'polypeptide(L)'
;MFAAQTRAQTQSLKERVELWCRRARRSWTEPEAGQLLTSWLSRYLPVPGVLFLDLWDDQVRHKVLRALNEMQVHLARSESGCLIICGPIALLGEASREAADLWSIRSLTCVIGSGAGEPVDLVRESEGELEARRDLSVSLQNLGWAAEMRGDWDAASAAYQEFLELTRELVELQGTPQARRDVSVALNKMGRVGETFGDWTKAEAAYQESLEIRQGLEKELGTPKARRDLSVSLDNIGRVAEARGDWDKAETAYQETLRLARELEELLGTPQTRRELSLTLESIGRVAEARGDWDKAETAYQESLALMQELEKLLGTPETRCDLSCSLASVGWVAEVRGDWDAAEAAYQESLRLARELDGLQGTIQSYRNLSRSLDGAGRVAQARGDWDAAEVAYQESLALRQELEEVLGTPEARCDLSVSLDNVGRVALSRNDLVAADDAYQESLTIRRYLREELGTPETYRDLSVSLNNVGRVAETRGDWDAAEAAYQESLALARELEEMLGTPRARRDLSVSLDNVGWALLTRGDKAAAESSFRESLEIRLELEEMLETPEALGDLSLALENMGQVSEVQDEWDTAQVAYQQSLQIRRMLEKMLGTPQAQQDVSTSEEHLRRLSQKRADLGKL
;
A
#
# COMPACT_ATOMS: atom_id res chain seq x y z
N MET A 1 -3.82 29.58 -15.49
CA MET A 1 -3.30 30.65 -16.35
C MET A 1 -3.71 30.40 -17.79
N PHE A 2 -4.13 31.44 -18.52
CA PHE A 2 -4.55 31.32 -19.92
C PHE A 2 -3.66 32.20 -20.80
N ALA A 3 -2.87 31.58 -21.68
CA ALA A 3 -2.13 32.30 -22.72
C ALA A 3 -2.99 32.43 -23.96
N ALA A 4 -3.03 33.61 -24.58
CA ALA A 4 -3.79 33.86 -25.80
C ALA A 4 -2.89 34.47 -26.89
N GLN A 5 -3.17 34.15 -28.16
CA GLN A 5 -2.50 34.78 -29.31
C GLN A 5 -2.94 36.24 -29.49
N THR A 6 -4.19 36.57 -29.15
CA THR A 6 -4.76 37.91 -29.36
C THR A 6 -5.58 38.39 -28.16
N ARG A 7 -5.62 39.72 -27.95
CA ARG A 7 -6.46 40.36 -26.93
C ARG A 7 -7.95 40.01 -27.09
N ALA A 8 -8.41 39.78 -28.32
CA ALA A 8 -9.78 39.39 -28.61
C ALA A 8 -10.15 38.03 -28.01
N GLN A 9 -9.22 37.07 -27.99
CA GLN A 9 -9.42 35.76 -27.36
C GLN A 9 -9.50 35.89 -25.83
N THR A 10 -8.64 36.71 -25.23
CA THR A 10 -8.70 37.03 -23.79
C THR A 10 -10.03 37.68 -23.42
N GLN A 11 -10.50 38.63 -24.24
CA GLN A 11 -11.80 39.28 -24.05
C GLN A 11 -12.97 38.28 -24.16
N SER A 12 -12.93 37.36 -25.12
CA SER A 12 -13.93 36.29 -25.25
C SER A 12 -13.92 35.31 -24.07
N LEU A 13 -12.74 34.97 -23.53
CA LEU A 13 -12.63 34.17 -22.30
C LEU A 13 -13.24 34.93 -21.12
N LYS A 14 -12.89 36.21 -20.96
CA LYS A 14 -13.39 37.09 -19.91
C LYS A 14 -14.92 37.12 -19.87
N GLU A 15 -15.57 37.35 -21.02
CA GLU A 15 -17.03 37.37 -21.15
C GLU A 15 -17.69 36.04 -20.76
N ARG A 16 -17.07 34.91 -21.13
CA ARG A 16 -17.56 33.57 -20.76
C ARG A 16 -17.44 33.30 -19.26
N VAL A 17 -16.32 33.68 -18.64
CA VAL A 17 -16.12 33.51 -17.20
C VAL A 17 -17.06 34.40 -16.41
N GLU A 18 -17.26 35.64 -16.84
CA GLU A 18 -18.22 36.56 -16.21
C GLU A 18 -19.65 35.99 -16.26
N LEU A 19 -20.07 35.47 -17.42
CA LEU A 19 -21.37 34.83 -17.58
C LEU A 19 -21.53 33.60 -16.67
N TRP A 20 -20.47 32.80 -16.54
CA TRP A 20 -20.43 31.66 -15.62
C TRP A 20 -20.57 32.10 -14.16
N CYS A 21 -19.83 33.12 -13.72
CA CYS A 21 -19.91 33.64 -12.35
C CYS A 21 -21.34 34.10 -12.00
N ARG A 22 -22.01 34.80 -12.93
CA ARG A 22 -23.41 35.23 -12.76
C ARG A 22 -24.35 34.04 -12.61
N ARG A 23 -24.19 32.99 -13.41
CA ARG A 23 -25.01 31.75 -13.33
C ARG A 23 -24.76 30.97 -12.05
N ALA A 24 -23.50 30.87 -11.63
CA ALA A 24 -23.07 30.15 -10.43
C ALA A 24 -23.24 30.95 -9.12
N ARG A 25 -23.76 32.19 -9.18
CA ARG A 25 -23.87 33.13 -8.05
C ARG A 25 -22.55 33.31 -7.29
N ARG A 26 -21.43 33.35 -8.01
CA ARG A 26 -20.08 33.62 -7.46
C ARG A 26 -19.73 35.10 -7.66
N SER A 27 -19.02 35.70 -6.69
CA SER A 27 -18.49 37.06 -6.81
C SER A 27 -17.43 37.12 -7.92
N TRP A 28 -17.46 38.19 -8.72
CA TRP A 28 -16.51 38.49 -9.77
C TRP A 28 -15.81 39.81 -9.44
N THR A 29 -14.49 39.86 -9.57
CA THR A 29 -13.70 41.06 -9.29
C THR A 29 -12.65 41.25 -10.38
N GLU A 30 -12.52 42.49 -10.83
CA GLU A 30 -11.50 42.95 -11.76
C GLU A 30 -10.88 44.24 -11.20
N PRO A 31 -9.55 44.36 -11.16
CA PRO A 31 -8.90 45.61 -10.77
C PRO A 31 -9.18 46.73 -11.77
N GLU A 32 -9.48 47.94 -11.29
CA GLU A 32 -9.77 49.09 -12.18
C GLU A 32 -8.54 49.51 -12.99
N ALA A 33 -8.77 49.87 -14.26
CA ALA A 33 -7.73 50.38 -15.14
C ALA A 33 -7.17 51.71 -14.60
N GLY A 34 -5.95 51.67 -14.07
CA GLY A 34 -5.25 52.83 -13.49
C GLY A 34 -4.75 52.63 -12.06
N GLN A 35 -5.15 51.56 -11.37
CA GLN A 35 -4.59 51.22 -10.05
C GLN A 35 -3.21 50.54 -10.18
N LEU A 36 -2.30 50.83 -9.25
CA LEU A 36 -1.02 50.10 -9.12
C LEU A 36 -1.31 48.66 -8.69
N LEU A 37 -1.45 47.76 -9.68
CA LEU A 37 -1.92 46.39 -9.51
C LEU A 37 -1.19 45.61 -8.42
N THR A 38 0.13 45.77 -8.31
CA THR A 38 0.95 45.08 -7.29
C THR A 38 0.59 45.49 -5.86
N SER A 39 0.44 46.79 -5.60
CA SER A 39 0.05 47.29 -4.27
C SER A 39 -1.39 46.93 -3.90
N TRP A 40 -2.24 46.75 -4.90
CA TRP A 40 -3.61 46.29 -4.69
C TRP A 40 -3.62 44.80 -4.33
N LEU A 41 -2.91 43.96 -5.11
CA LEU A 41 -2.85 42.52 -4.88
C LEU A 41 -2.29 42.18 -3.49
N SER A 42 -1.24 42.86 -3.05
CA SER A 42 -0.66 42.65 -1.71
C SER A 42 -1.60 43.03 -0.55
N ARG A 43 -2.61 43.85 -0.82
CA ARG A 43 -3.53 44.37 0.21
C ARG A 43 -4.85 43.61 0.27
N TYR A 44 -5.30 43.08 -0.86
CA TYR A 44 -6.66 42.55 -1.02
C TYR A 44 -6.71 41.05 -1.33
N LEU A 45 -5.57 40.38 -1.56
CA LEU A 45 -5.55 38.91 -1.66
C LEU A 45 -5.56 38.25 -0.26
N PRO A 46 -6.26 37.12 -0.09
CA PRO A 46 -7.10 36.44 -1.09
C PRO A 46 -8.48 37.10 -1.22
N VAL A 47 -9.04 37.11 -2.44
CA VAL A 47 -10.38 37.63 -2.73
C VAL A 47 -11.37 36.45 -2.83
N PRO A 48 -12.54 36.49 -2.17
CA PRO A 48 -13.56 35.45 -2.36
C PRO A 48 -14.21 35.55 -3.75
N GLY A 49 -14.40 34.40 -4.42
CA GLY A 49 -15.01 34.33 -5.76
C GLY A 49 -13.99 34.16 -6.88
N VAL A 50 -14.13 34.89 -7.99
CA VAL A 50 -13.22 34.85 -9.13
C VAL A 50 -12.57 36.22 -9.33
N LEU A 51 -11.23 36.26 -9.29
CA LEU A 51 -10.42 37.43 -9.64
C LEU A 51 -9.80 37.23 -11.02
N PHE A 52 -10.03 38.17 -11.94
CA PHE A 52 -9.48 38.13 -13.29
C PHE A 52 -8.39 39.18 -13.47
N LEU A 53 -7.21 38.75 -13.90
CA LEU A 53 -6.05 39.60 -14.19
C LEU A 53 -5.69 39.52 -15.66
N ASP A 54 -5.70 40.68 -16.34
CA ASP A 54 -5.31 40.80 -17.74
C ASP A 54 -3.91 41.42 -17.85
N LEU A 55 -2.92 40.62 -18.26
CA LEU A 55 -1.49 40.95 -18.17
C LEU A 55 -0.83 41.11 -19.56
N TRP A 56 -1.45 41.89 -20.46
CA TRP A 56 -0.85 42.18 -21.77
C TRP A 56 0.30 43.18 -21.76
N ASP A 57 0.44 43.98 -20.70
CA ASP A 57 1.53 44.94 -20.57
C ASP A 57 2.74 44.27 -19.90
N ASP A 58 3.88 44.23 -20.59
CA ASP A 58 5.11 43.57 -20.14
C ASP A 58 5.65 44.16 -18.83
N GLN A 59 5.59 45.49 -18.65
CA GLN A 59 6.08 46.18 -17.45
C GLN A 59 5.21 45.87 -16.23
N VAL A 60 3.92 45.65 -16.44
CA VAL A 60 2.96 45.28 -15.38
C VAL A 60 3.04 43.78 -15.09
N ARG A 61 3.10 42.94 -16.13
CA ARG A 61 3.08 41.47 -16.03
C ARG A 61 4.18 40.93 -15.11
N HIS A 62 5.45 41.30 -15.33
CA HIS A 62 6.56 40.82 -14.50
C HIS A 62 6.41 41.21 -13.02
N LYS A 63 6.01 42.46 -12.75
CA LYS A 63 5.81 42.96 -11.37
C LYS A 63 4.67 42.23 -10.66
N VAL A 64 3.59 41.95 -11.39
CA VAL A 64 2.44 41.23 -10.87
C VAL A 64 2.76 39.76 -10.60
N LEU A 65 3.47 39.08 -11.50
CA LEU A 65 3.90 37.70 -11.30
C LEU A 65 4.76 37.54 -10.05
N ARG A 66 5.74 38.41 -9.85
CA ARG A 66 6.56 38.42 -8.61
C ARG A 66 5.71 38.63 -7.36
N ALA A 67 4.82 39.62 -7.38
CA ALA A 67 3.94 39.90 -6.24
C ALA A 67 3.00 38.71 -5.92
N LEU A 68 2.51 38.01 -6.95
CA LEU A 68 1.68 36.81 -6.76
C LEU A 68 2.50 35.65 -6.19
N ASN A 69 3.75 35.47 -6.62
CA ASN A 69 4.65 34.45 -6.07
C ASN A 69 4.92 34.68 -4.58
N GLU A 70 5.10 35.93 -4.16
CA GLU A 70 5.25 36.29 -2.74
C GLU A 70 3.98 36.00 -1.92
N MET A 71 2.80 36.14 -2.53
CA MET A 71 1.50 35.94 -1.88
C MET A 71 1.00 34.48 -1.90
N GLN A 72 1.81 33.53 -2.40
CA GLN A 72 1.42 32.13 -2.60
C GLN A 72 0.81 31.44 -1.36
N VAL A 73 1.36 31.69 -0.17
CA VAL A 73 0.89 31.09 1.10
C VAL A 73 -0.54 31.53 1.42
N HIS A 74 -0.92 32.73 0.99
CA HIS A 74 -2.27 33.25 1.17
C HIS A 74 -3.24 32.67 0.12
N LEU A 75 -2.77 32.45 -1.11
CA LEU A 75 -3.54 31.84 -2.20
C LEU A 75 -3.78 30.33 -2.01
N ALA A 76 -2.90 29.64 -1.26
CA ALA A 76 -3.00 28.21 -1.00
C ALA A 76 -4.08 27.83 0.04
N ARG A 77 -4.69 28.80 0.73
CA ARG A 77 -5.74 28.55 1.74
C ARG A 77 -7.05 28.14 1.07
N SER A 78 -7.78 27.19 1.68
CA SER A 78 -9.04 26.64 1.16
C SER A 78 -10.18 27.65 0.98
N GLU A 79 -10.15 28.76 1.71
CA GLU A 79 -11.13 29.85 1.60
C GLU A 79 -10.84 30.84 0.46
N SER A 80 -9.73 30.66 -0.27
CA SER A 80 -9.30 31.55 -1.35
C SER A 80 -10.17 31.36 -2.61
N GLY A 81 -10.56 32.47 -3.24
CA GLY A 81 -11.22 32.44 -4.54
C GLY A 81 -10.31 31.96 -5.68
N CYS A 82 -10.91 31.72 -6.85
CA CYS A 82 -10.19 31.36 -8.07
C CYS A 82 -9.50 32.59 -8.68
N LEU A 83 -8.20 32.48 -8.92
CA LEU A 83 -7.41 33.48 -9.64
C LEU A 83 -7.24 33.06 -11.10
N ILE A 84 -7.73 33.89 -12.02
CA ILE A 84 -7.56 33.70 -13.46
C ILE A 84 -6.61 34.76 -13.98
N ILE A 85 -5.42 34.32 -14.42
CA ILE A 85 -4.41 35.18 -15.05
C ILE A 85 -4.44 34.91 -16.55
N CYS A 86 -4.63 35.96 -17.35
CA CYS A 86 -4.61 35.88 -18.81
C CYS A 86 -3.63 36.88 -19.41
N GLY A 87 -3.05 36.56 -20.57
CA GLY A 87 -2.06 37.40 -21.23
C GLY A 87 -1.53 36.78 -22.53
N PRO A 88 -0.48 37.36 -23.15
CA PRO A 88 0.13 36.84 -24.37
C PRO A 88 0.77 35.46 -24.12
N ILE A 89 1.13 34.73 -25.19
CA ILE A 89 1.80 33.42 -25.07
C ILE A 89 3.03 33.46 -24.14
N ALA A 90 3.82 34.55 -24.21
CA ALA A 90 4.98 34.78 -23.35
C ALA A 90 4.66 34.78 -21.83
N LEU A 91 3.40 34.97 -21.43
CA LEU A 91 2.97 34.94 -20.03
C LEU A 91 3.34 33.61 -19.34
N LEU A 92 3.25 32.47 -20.04
CA LEU A 92 3.54 31.17 -19.42
C LEU A 92 5.03 31.00 -19.11
N GLY A 93 5.89 31.31 -20.09
CA GLY A 93 7.36 31.26 -19.92
C GLY A 93 7.90 32.35 -18.98
N GLU A 94 7.23 33.49 -18.85
CA GLU A 94 7.56 34.50 -17.84
C GLU A 94 7.08 34.09 -16.45
N ALA A 95 5.89 33.50 -16.33
CA ALA A 95 5.36 33.02 -15.05
C ALA A 95 6.14 31.82 -14.50
N SER A 96 6.65 30.93 -15.34
CA SER A 96 7.52 29.83 -14.90
C SER A 96 8.85 30.32 -14.34
N ARG A 97 9.35 31.48 -14.83
CA ARG A 97 10.60 32.10 -14.35
C ARG A 97 10.39 32.99 -13.13
N GLU A 98 9.39 33.86 -13.18
CA GLU A 98 9.18 34.93 -12.20
C GLU A 98 8.23 34.53 -11.06
N ALA A 99 7.48 33.44 -11.26
CA ALA A 99 6.50 32.94 -10.29
C ALA A 99 6.43 31.40 -10.29
N ALA A 100 7.59 30.75 -10.25
CA ALA A 100 7.74 29.29 -10.31
C ALA A 100 6.92 28.56 -9.24
N ASP A 101 6.72 29.19 -8.07
CA ASP A 101 6.04 28.55 -6.95
C ASP A 101 4.51 28.65 -7.04
N LEU A 102 3.96 29.57 -7.86
CA LEU A 102 2.51 29.60 -8.17
C LEU A 102 2.02 28.31 -8.83
N TRP A 103 2.93 27.55 -9.47
CA TRP A 103 2.65 26.26 -10.10
C TRP A 103 2.49 25.13 -9.08
N SER A 104 2.89 25.34 -7.83
CA SER A 104 2.71 24.37 -6.74
C SER A 104 1.29 24.41 -6.12
N ILE A 105 0.49 25.42 -6.47
CA ILE A 105 -0.92 25.55 -6.09
C ILE A 105 -1.79 24.84 -7.15
N ARG A 106 -2.97 24.32 -6.76
CA ARG A 106 -3.97 23.74 -7.67
C ARG A 106 -4.25 24.70 -8.83
N SER A 107 -3.58 24.50 -9.96
CA SER A 107 -3.55 25.43 -11.08
C SER A 107 -3.83 24.68 -12.38
N LEU A 108 -4.57 25.33 -13.28
CA LEU A 108 -4.84 24.86 -14.63
C LEU A 108 -4.21 25.85 -15.60
N THR A 109 -3.44 25.37 -16.56
CA THR A 109 -2.82 26.20 -17.60
C THR A 109 -3.28 25.78 -19.00
N CYS A 110 -3.62 26.75 -19.84
CA CYS A 110 -4.16 26.53 -21.18
C CYS A 110 -3.70 27.60 -22.16
N VAL A 111 -3.44 27.22 -23.42
CA VAL A 111 -3.13 28.15 -24.52
C VAL A 111 -4.34 28.21 -25.47
N ILE A 112 -4.76 29.42 -25.84
CA ILE A 112 -5.87 29.71 -26.75
C ILE A 112 -5.29 30.23 -28.07
N GLY A 113 -5.38 29.43 -29.13
CA GLY A 113 -4.86 29.78 -30.46
C GLY A 113 -5.84 29.49 -31.61
N SER A 114 -5.71 30.26 -32.68
CA SER A 114 -6.26 29.98 -34.02
C SER A 114 -5.14 29.46 -34.91
N GLY A 115 -5.39 28.37 -35.64
CA GLY A 115 -4.41 27.80 -36.57
C GLY A 115 -4.04 28.76 -37.72
N ALA A 116 -2.80 28.60 -38.18
CA ALA A 116 -2.14 29.17 -39.36
C ALA A 116 -1.49 30.58 -39.23
N GLY A 117 -0.18 30.63 -39.49
CA GLY A 117 0.60 31.85 -39.74
C GLY A 117 2.09 31.57 -40.01
N GLU A 118 2.56 31.96 -41.19
CA GLU A 118 3.90 31.80 -41.80
C GLU A 118 5.06 32.62 -41.14
N PRO A 119 6.33 32.36 -41.51
CA PRO A 119 7.52 32.48 -40.63
C PRO A 119 8.40 33.72 -40.87
N VAL A 120 9.10 34.16 -39.80
CA VAL A 120 10.22 35.11 -39.86
C VAL A 120 11.30 34.71 -38.83
N ASP A 121 12.53 34.53 -39.34
CA ASP A 121 13.86 34.49 -38.70
C ASP A 121 14.40 33.18 -38.07
N LEU A 122 15.13 32.44 -38.93
CA LEU A 122 15.91 31.20 -38.76
C LEU A 122 17.01 31.16 -37.65
N VAL A 123 17.11 32.17 -36.79
CA VAL A 123 17.95 32.10 -35.56
C VAL A 123 17.09 32.15 -34.29
N ARG A 124 15.85 32.67 -34.39
CA ARG A 124 14.81 32.56 -33.35
C ARG A 124 13.99 31.28 -33.48
N GLU A 125 13.97 30.66 -34.65
CA GLU A 125 13.26 29.39 -34.88
C GLU A 125 13.82 28.26 -34.02
N SER A 126 15.14 28.12 -33.85
CA SER A 126 15.69 27.02 -33.04
C SER A 126 15.43 27.17 -31.55
N GLU A 127 15.54 28.37 -30.98
CA GLU A 127 15.19 28.66 -29.59
C GLU A 127 13.68 28.57 -29.36
N GLY A 128 12.87 29.11 -30.28
CA GLY A 128 11.41 29.06 -30.20
C GLY A 128 10.86 27.63 -30.37
N GLU A 129 11.49 26.81 -31.22
CA GLU A 129 11.12 25.41 -31.41
C GLU A 129 11.56 24.55 -30.21
N LEU A 130 12.71 24.86 -29.59
CA LEU A 130 13.13 24.25 -28.32
C LEU A 130 12.22 24.63 -27.15
N GLU A 131 11.84 25.89 -27.05
CA GLU A 131 10.91 26.38 -26.03
C GLU A 131 9.52 25.77 -26.24
N ALA A 132 9.05 25.68 -27.49
CA ALA A 132 7.79 25.00 -27.83
C ALA A 132 7.83 23.49 -27.50
N ARG A 133 8.95 22.79 -27.75
CA ARG A 133 9.13 21.38 -27.36
C ARG A 133 9.13 21.23 -25.83
N ARG A 134 9.75 22.14 -25.09
CA ARG A 134 9.71 22.13 -23.62
C ARG A 134 8.30 22.36 -23.10
N ASP A 135 7.58 23.36 -23.63
CA ASP A 135 6.20 23.64 -23.25
C ASP A 135 5.25 22.47 -23.59
N LEU A 136 5.47 21.81 -24.72
CA LEU A 136 4.76 20.60 -25.10
C LEU A 136 5.05 19.46 -24.11
N SER A 137 6.31 19.26 -23.69
CA SER A 137 6.68 18.22 -22.72
C SER A 137 5.96 18.41 -21.38
N VAL A 138 5.90 19.65 -20.88
CA VAL A 138 5.16 19.98 -19.64
C VAL A 138 3.66 19.76 -19.84
N SER A 139 3.14 20.08 -21.02
CA SER A 139 1.72 19.87 -21.35
C SER A 139 1.36 18.38 -21.39
N LEU A 140 2.20 17.54 -22.00
CA LEU A 140 2.03 16.09 -22.05
C LEU A 140 2.13 15.47 -20.65
N GLN A 141 3.07 15.91 -19.82
CA GLN A 141 3.15 15.49 -18.42
C GLN A 141 1.85 15.81 -17.66
N ASN A 142 1.32 17.02 -17.83
CA ASN A 142 0.08 17.44 -17.19
C ASN A 142 -1.15 16.70 -17.74
N LEU A 143 -1.18 16.41 -19.04
CA LEU A 143 -2.22 15.61 -19.67
C LEU A 143 -2.24 14.19 -19.11
N GLY A 144 -1.07 13.55 -19.00
CA GLY A 144 -0.93 12.23 -18.41
C GLY A 144 -1.37 12.23 -16.94
N TRP A 145 -0.99 13.25 -16.16
CA TRP A 145 -1.45 13.39 -14.78
C TRP A 145 -2.97 13.59 -14.68
N ALA A 146 -3.56 14.39 -15.56
CA ALA A 146 -5.01 14.60 -15.59
C ALA A 146 -5.79 13.35 -16.04
N ALA A 147 -5.19 12.49 -16.87
CA ALA A 147 -5.73 11.19 -17.22
C ALA A 147 -5.64 10.20 -16.04
N GLU A 148 -4.50 10.14 -15.36
CA GLU A 148 -4.30 9.35 -14.14
C GLU A 148 -5.31 9.70 -13.04
N MET A 149 -5.53 10.99 -12.78
CA MET A 149 -6.53 11.44 -11.78
C MET A 149 -7.97 11.06 -12.16
N ARG A 150 -8.23 10.74 -13.42
CA ARG A 150 -9.53 10.25 -13.91
C ARG A 150 -9.62 8.73 -13.97
N GLY A 151 -8.55 8.01 -13.63
CA GLY A 151 -8.44 6.56 -13.79
C GLY A 151 -8.30 6.09 -15.23
N ASP A 152 -8.09 7.00 -16.19
CA ASP A 152 -7.88 6.69 -17.61
C ASP A 152 -6.41 6.37 -17.85
N TRP A 153 -6.00 5.17 -17.42
CA TRP A 153 -4.60 4.73 -17.44
C TRP A 153 -4.07 4.50 -18.85
N ASP A 154 -4.93 4.18 -19.81
CA ASP A 154 -4.55 4.08 -21.23
C ASP A 154 -4.16 5.45 -21.80
N ALA A 155 -4.97 6.48 -21.56
CA ALA A 155 -4.62 7.84 -21.97
C ALA A 155 -3.40 8.38 -21.19
N ALA A 156 -3.26 8.03 -19.91
CA ALA A 156 -2.09 8.39 -19.12
C ALA A 156 -0.82 7.76 -19.68
N SER A 157 -0.87 6.47 -20.01
CA SER A 157 0.22 5.71 -20.65
C SER A 157 0.65 6.36 -21.97
N ALA A 158 -0.30 6.67 -22.86
CA ALA A 158 -0.01 7.32 -24.13
C ALA A 158 0.66 8.69 -23.95
N ALA A 159 0.11 9.54 -23.08
CA ALA A 159 0.66 10.87 -22.81
C ALA A 159 2.07 10.82 -22.18
N TYR A 160 2.32 9.86 -21.27
CA TYR A 160 3.63 9.68 -20.66
C TYR A 160 4.66 9.07 -21.61
N GLN A 161 4.24 8.22 -22.55
CA GLN A 161 5.10 7.69 -23.61
C GLN A 161 5.54 8.82 -24.56
N GLU A 162 4.61 9.66 -25.01
CA GLU A 162 4.94 10.83 -25.84
C GLU A 162 5.84 11.82 -25.08
N PHE A 163 5.59 12.03 -23.78
CA PHE A 163 6.45 12.84 -22.92
C PHE A 163 7.88 12.27 -22.81
N LEU A 164 8.02 10.95 -22.68
CA LEU A 164 9.32 10.28 -22.61
C LEU A 164 10.11 10.43 -23.92
N GLU A 165 9.44 10.24 -25.07
CA GLU A 165 10.06 10.39 -26.38
C GLU A 165 10.56 11.83 -26.59
N LEU A 166 9.70 12.81 -26.31
CA LEU A 166 10.04 14.22 -26.45
C LEU A 166 11.18 14.66 -25.51
N THR A 167 11.19 14.18 -24.27
CA THR A 167 12.28 14.50 -23.32
C THR A 167 13.61 13.85 -23.72
N ARG A 168 13.60 12.65 -24.32
CA ARG A 168 14.81 12.03 -24.90
C ARG A 168 15.33 12.84 -26.08
N GLU A 169 14.46 13.32 -26.98
CA GLU A 169 14.87 14.22 -28.06
C GLU A 169 15.51 15.51 -27.52
N LEU A 170 14.94 16.10 -26.47
CA LEU A 170 15.50 17.29 -25.83
C LEU A 170 16.90 17.05 -25.22
N VAL A 171 17.17 15.83 -24.74
CA VAL A 171 18.51 15.43 -24.28
C VAL A 171 19.50 15.36 -25.44
N GLU A 172 19.13 14.77 -26.58
CA GLU A 172 19.99 14.73 -27.77
C GLU A 172 20.31 16.13 -28.32
N LEU A 173 19.36 17.06 -28.22
CA LEU A 173 19.53 18.43 -28.71
C LEU A 173 20.38 19.32 -27.80
N GLN A 174 20.31 19.17 -26.47
CA GLN A 174 20.95 20.10 -25.53
C GLN A 174 21.84 19.46 -24.46
N GLY A 175 21.65 18.18 -24.14
CA GLY A 175 22.44 17.43 -23.16
C GLY A 175 22.38 17.95 -21.71
N THR A 176 21.49 18.90 -21.41
CA THR A 176 21.50 19.59 -20.09
C THR A 176 21.15 18.64 -18.94
N PRO A 177 21.67 18.89 -17.72
CA PRO A 177 21.25 18.16 -16.53
C PRO A 177 19.73 18.19 -16.29
N GLN A 178 19.08 19.30 -16.64
CA GLN A 178 17.63 19.45 -16.52
C GLN A 178 16.88 18.54 -17.51
N ALA A 179 17.30 18.49 -18.78
CA ALA A 179 16.68 17.60 -19.77
C ALA A 179 16.83 16.12 -19.38
N ARG A 180 18.02 15.72 -18.89
CA ARG A 180 18.25 14.37 -18.34
C ARG A 180 17.33 14.09 -17.15
N ARG A 181 17.17 15.07 -16.24
CA ARG A 181 16.20 14.97 -15.15
C ARG A 181 14.77 14.80 -15.67
N ASP A 182 14.36 15.50 -16.70
CA ASP A 182 13.00 15.39 -17.25
C ASP A 182 12.74 13.99 -17.82
N VAL A 183 13.73 13.37 -18.48
CA VAL A 183 13.67 11.95 -18.90
C VAL A 183 13.45 11.03 -17.69
N SER A 184 14.19 11.20 -16.60
CA SER A 184 13.99 10.37 -15.40
C SER A 184 12.61 10.58 -14.75
N VAL A 185 12.02 11.78 -14.87
CA VAL A 185 10.63 12.03 -14.42
C VAL A 185 9.65 11.27 -15.32
N ALA A 186 9.84 11.32 -16.64
CA ALA A 186 9.01 10.58 -17.59
C ALA A 186 9.09 9.06 -17.34
N LEU A 187 10.30 8.52 -17.14
CA LEU A 187 10.53 7.13 -16.79
C LEU A 187 9.86 6.74 -15.47
N ASN A 188 9.90 7.59 -14.43
CA ASN A 188 9.19 7.32 -13.18
C ASN A 188 7.66 7.25 -13.38
N LYS A 189 7.11 8.07 -14.29
CA LYS A 189 5.68 8.02 -14.64
C LYS A 189 5.34 6.74 -15.41
N MET A 190 6.17 6.36 -16.39
CA MET A 190 6.02 5.10 -17.13
C MET A 190 6.15 3.89 -16.20
N GLY A 191 7.07 3.94 -15.23
CA GLY A 191 7.22 2.91 -14.21
C GLY A 191 5.92 2.72 -13.43
N ARG A 192 5.31 3.82 -12.99
CA ARG A 192 4.04 3.82 -12.26
C ARG A 192 2.87 3.30 -13.10
N VAL A 193 2.82 3.63 -14.38
CA VAL A 193 1.85 3.04 -15.31
C VAL A 193 2.03 1.51 -15.37
N GLY A 194 3.29 1.04 -15.45
CA GLY A 194 3.61 -0.38 -15.36
C GLY A 194 3.11 -1.03 -14.07
N GLU A 195 3.32 -0.38 -12.91
CA GLU A 195 2.80 -0.84 -11.60
C GLU A 195 1.27 -0.99 -11.64
N THR A 196 0.54 0.01 -12.13
CA THR A 196 -0.93 -0.03 -12.20
C THR A 196 -1.45 -1.18 -13.07
N PHE A 197 -0.79 -1.46 -14.19
CA PHE A 197 -1.18 -2.57 -15.07
C PHE A 197 -0.62 -3.94 -14.62
N GLY A 198 0.08 -4.01 -13.49
CA GLY A 198 0.72 -5.23 -12.99
C GLY A 198 1.91 -5.70 -13.84
N ASP A 199 2.40 -4.87 -14.78
CA ASP A 199 3.58 -5.17 -15.59
C ASP A 199 4.85 -4.73 -14.83
N TRP A 200 5.16 -5.49 -13.78
CA TRP A 200 6.31 -5.26 -12.90
C TRP A 200 7.64 -5.28 -13.65
N THR A 201 7.71 -5.96 -14.81
CA THR A 201 8.93 -6.02 -15.63
C THR A 201 9.15 -4.70 -16.37
N LYS A 202 8.12 -4.10 -16.96
CA LYS A 202 8.22 -2.75 -17.53
C LYS A 202 8.45 -1.70 -16.45
N ALA A 203 7.80 -1.84 -15.31
CA ALA A 203 7.98 -0.92 -14.18
C ALA A 203 9.44 -0.89 -13.72
N GLU A 204 10.02 -2.07 -13.48
CA GLU A 204 11.41 -2.23 -13.09
C GLU A 204 12.39 -1.64 -14.12
N ALA A 205 12.19 -1.93 -15.41
CA ALA A 205 13.05 -1.41 -16.47
C ALA A 205 13.04 0.12 -16.52
N ALA A 206 11.86 0.75 -16.43
CA ALA A 206 11.73 2.20 -16.43
C ALA A 206 12.37 2.85 -15.19
N TYR A 207 12.14 2.27 -14.00
CA TYR A 207 12.76 2.79 -12.78
C TYR A 207 14.27 2.59 -12.74
N GLN A 208 14.78 1.50 -13.33
CA GLN A 208 16.22 1.24 -13.38
C GLN A 208 16.92 2.26 -14.28
N GLU A 209 16.36 2.55 -15.45
CA GLU A 209 16.89 3.61 -16.34
C GLU A 209 16.82 5.00 -15.65
N SER A 210 15.73 5.29 -14.94
CA SER A 210 15.59 6.52 -14.15
C SER A 210 16.67 6.60 -13.06
N LEU A 211 16.91 5.51 -12.33
CA LEU A 211 17.92 5.43 -11.28
C LEU A 211 19.32 5.73 -11.82
N GLU A 212 19.70 5.12 -12.95
CA GLU A 212 21.01 5.35 -13.58
C GLU A 212 21.22 6.82 -13.94
N ILE A 213 20.18 7.47 -14.49
CA ILE A 213 20.21 8.91 -14.80
C ILE A 213 20.38 9.73 -13.51
N ARG A 214 19.62 9.42 -12.46
CA ARG A 214 19.70 10.14 -11.17
C ARG A 214 21.04 9.97 -10.48
N GLN A 215 21.62 8.78 -10.52
CA GLN A 215 22.97 8.52 -9.99
C GLN A 215 24.02 9.34 -10.74
N GLY A 216 23.92 9.44 -12.07
CA GLY A 216 24.79 10.30 -12.86
C GLY A 216 24.65 11.78 -12.50
N LEU A 217 23.42 12.27 -12.34
CA LEU A 217 23.14 13.65 -11.98
C LEU A 217 23.57 14.01 -10.55
N GLU A 218 23.46 13.07 -9.59
CA GLU A 218 23.95 13.28 -8.23
C GLU A 218 25.47 13.41 -8.21
N LYS A 219 26.19 12.53 -8.92
CA LYS A 219 27.66 12.60 -9.03
C LYS A 219 28.14 13.88 -9.71
N GLU A 220 27.40 14.37 -10.70
CA GLU A 220 27.75 15.59 -11.45
C GLU A 220 27.45 16.87 -10.67
N LEU A 221 26.29 16.94 -10.02
CA LEU A 221 25.80 18.18 -9.40
C LEU A 221 26.06 18.25 -7.89
N GLY A 222 26.02 17.11 -7.19
CA GLY A 222 26.21 17.01 -5.73
C GLY A 222 25.22 17.84 -4.89
N THR A 223 24.09 18.28 -5.47
CA THR A 223 23.15 19.18 -4.81
C THR A 223 22.15 18.43 -3.94
N PRO A 224 21.59 19.05 -2.88
CA PRO A 224 20.52 18.43 -2.08
C PRO A 224 19.30 18.04 -2.92
N LYS A 225 19.01 18.81 -3.99
CA LYS A 225 17.94 18.50 -4.93
C LYS A 225 18.22 17.21 -5.72
N ALA A 226 19.46 17.02 -6.19
CA ALA A 226 19.86 15.81 -6.91
C ALA A 226 19.86 14.57 -5.99
N ARG A 227 20.27 14.71 -4.72
CA ARG A 227 20.18 13.63 -3.73
C ARG A 227 18.76 13.23 -3.41
N ARG A 228 17.85 14.20 -3.22
CA ARG A 228 16.40 13.90 -3.05
C ARG A 228 15.85 13.16 -4.26
N ASP A 229 16.17 13.62 -5.46
CA ASP A 229 15.71 12.96 -6.67
C ASP A 229 16.25 11.52 -6.80
N LEU A 230 17.51 11.28 -6.40
CA LEU A 230 18.09 9.94 -6.35
C LEU A 230 17.38 9.06 -5.31
N SER A 231 17.10 9.61 -4.13
CA SER A 231 16.34 8.95 -3.07
C SER A 231 14.97 8.47 -3.58
N VAL A 232 14.26 9.29 -4.35
CA VAL A 232 12.97 8.91 -4.94
C VAL A 232 13.11 7.77 -5.95
N SER A 233 14.14 7.77 -6.79
CA SER A 233 14.34 6.66 -7.74
C SER A 233 14.74 5.36 -7.04
N LEU A 234 15.54 5.43 -5.97
CA LEU A 234 15.88 4.26 -5.14
C LEU A 234 14.65 3.71 -4.43
N ASP A 235 13.79 4.57 -3.87
CA ASP A 235 12.52 4.17 -3.24
C ASP A 235 11.61 3.43 -4.24
N ASN A 236 11.49 3.91 -5.48
CA ASN A 236 10.74 3.21 -6.53
C ASN A 236 11.31 1.82 -6.85
N ILE A 237 12.64 1.68 -6.90
CA ILE A 237 13.29 0.37 -7.09
C ILE A 237 12.99 -0.55 -5.90
N GLY A 238 13.03 -0.01 -4.67
CA GLY A 238 12.64 -0.72 -3.46
C GLY A 238 11.21 -1.24 -3.56
N ARG A 239 10.24 -0.38 -3.90
CA ARG A 239 8.82 -0.75 -4.02
C ARG A 239 8.57 -1.83 -5.06
N VAL A 240 9.21 -1.75 -6.23
CA VAL A 240 9.07 -2.80 -7.26
C VAL A 240 9.74 -4.11 -6.84
N ALA A 241 10.87 -4.04 -6.13
CA ALA A 241 11.51 -5.23 -5.59
C ALA A 241 10.63 -5.91 -4.52
N GLU A 242 9.99 -5.14 -3.62
CA GLU A 242 9.00 -5.65 -2.67
C GLU A 242 7.83 -6.34 -3.39
N ALA A 243 7.25 -5.70 -4.41
CA ALA A 243 6.13 -6.27 -5.17
C ALA A 243 6.49 -7.59 -5.89
N ARG A 244 7.76 -7.78 -6.24
CA ARG A 244 8.27 -9.00 -6.86
C ARG A 244 8.77 -10.04 -5.84
N GLY A 245 8.76 -9.71 -4.55
CA GLY A 245 9.31 -10.56 -3.48
C GLY A 245 10.85 -10.62 -3.43
N ASP A 246 11.55 -9.72 -4.12
CA ASP A 246 13.02 -9.61 -4.06
C ASP A 246 13.43 -8.73 -2.86
N TRP A 247 13.33 -9.30 -1.67
CA TRP A 247 13.58 -8.60 -0.41
C TRP A 247 15.04 -8.17 -0.23
N ASP A 248 16.00 -8.85 -0.86
CA ASP A 248 17.43 -8.46 -0.81
C ASP A 248 17.67 -7.18 -1.62
N LYS A 249 17.07 -7.09 -2.81
CA LYS A 249 17.14 -5.88 -3.64
C LYS A 249 16.37 -4.72 -2.99
N ALA A 250 15.21 -4.99 -2.40
CA ALA A 250 14.44 -3.99 -1.66
C ALA A 250 15.24 -3.42 -0.47
N GLU A 251 15.83 -4.30 0.35
CA GLU A 251 16.66 -3.88 1.49
C GLU A 251 17.83 -3.01 1.04
N THR A 252 18.55 -3.43 -0.01
CA THR A 252 19.69 -2.67 -0.55
C THR A 252 19.26 -1.27 -1.02
N ALA A 253 18.15 -1.18 -1.75
CA ALA A 253 17.64 0.09 -2.25
C ALA A 253 17.22 1.03 -1.12
N TYR A 254 16.45 0.54 -0.15
CA TYR A 254 16.01 1.36 0.98
C TYR A 254 17.13 1.73 1.94
N GLN A 255 18.16 0.89 2.13
CA GLN A 255 19.32 1.25 2.95
C GLN A 255 20.09 2.43 2.34
N GLU A 256 20.22 2.46 1.01
CA GLU A 256 20.84 3.59 0.32
C GLU A 256 19.94 4.84 0.38
N THR A 257 18.62 4.70 0.22
CA THR A 257 17.65 5.78 0.47
C THR A 257 17.78 6.33 1.89
N LEU A 258 17.90 5.46 2.90
CA LEU A 258 18.03 5.84 4.30
C LEU A 258 19.31 6.65 4.55
N ARG A 259 20.42 6.23 3.94
CA ARG A 259 21.70 6.95 3.99
C ARG A 259 21.53 8.37 3.45
N LEU A 260 20.94 8.52 2.26
CA LEU A 260 20.70 9.83 1.65
C LEU A 260 19.73 10.70 2.47
N ALA A 261 18.67 10.11 3.01
CA ALA A 261 17.69 10.81 3.84
C ALA A 261 18.31 11.34 5.14
N ARG A 262 19.19 10.56 5.79
CA ARG A 262 19.97 11.01 6.96
C ARG A 262 20.92 12.14 6.62
N GLU A 263 21.68 12.04 5.52
CA GLU A 263 22.57 13.11 5.05
C GLU A 263 21.78 14.41 4.75
N LEU A 264 20.58 14.30 4.17
CA LEU A 264 19.72 15.44 3.87
C LEU A 264 19.12 16.07 5.13
N GLU A 265 18.69 15.28 6.11
CA GLU A 265 18.20 15.78 7.40
C GLU A 265 19.31 16.47 8.18
N GLU A 266 20.53 15.92 8.22
CA GLU A 266 21.67 16.56 8.86
C GLU A 266 22.04 17.90 8.19
N LEU A 267 21.96 17.96 6.86
CA LEU A 267 22.33 19.16 6.10
C LEU A 267 21.27 20.27 6.17
N LEU A 268 19.99 19.92 6.09
CA LEU A 268 18.90 20.89 5.93
C LEU A 268 18.00 21.01 7.16
N GLY A 269 17.79 19.93 7.91
CA GLY A 269 16.99 19.89 9.14
C GLY A 269 15.55 20.39 8.96
N THR A 270 14.98 20.31 7.76
CA THR A 270 13.64 20.86 7.50
C THR A 270 12.56 19.86 7.86
N PRO A 271 11.31 20.32 8.08
CA PRO A 271 10.20 19.39 8.31
C PRO A 271 10.02 18.38 7.17
N GLN A 272 10.34 18.77 5.94
CA GLN A 272 10.28 17.88 4.77
C GLN A 272 11.35 16.78 4.83
N THR A 273 12.61 17.09 5.14
CA THR A 273 13.66 16.05 5.24
C THR A 273 13.40 15.09 6.40
N ARG A 274 12.87 15.59 7.52
CA ARG A 274 12.49 14.76 8.66
C ARG A 274 11.35 13.80 8.30
N ARG A 275 10.38 14.27 7.53
CA ARG A 275 9.28 13.44 7.02
C ARG A 275 9.80 12.38 6.03
N GLU A 276 10.65 12.76 5.08
CA GLU A 276 11.30 11.85 4.13
C GLU A 276 12.11 10.76 4.84
N LEU A 277 12.85 11.12 5.90
CA LEU A 277 13.61 10.18 6.73
C LEU A 277 12.69 9.18 7.45
N SER A 278 11.63 9.64 8.09
CA SER A 278 10.67 8.74 8.75
C SER A 278 9.99 7.80 7.76
N LEU A 279 9.54 8.28 6.60
CA LEU A 279 8.94 7.40 5.58
C LEU A 279 9.91 6.33 5.08
N THR A 280 11.20 6.66 4.97
CA THR A 280 12.22 5.69 4.59
C THR A 280 12.46 4.65 5.70
N LEU A 281 12.42 5.07 6.97
CA LEU A 281 12.49 4.17 8.11
C LEU A 281 11.28 3.22 8.17
N GLU A 282 10.08 3.68 7.83
CA GLU A 282 8.90 2.80 7.67
C GLU A 282 9.14 1.73 6.59
N SER A 283 9.71 2.09 5.44
CA SER A 283 10.04 1.12 4.38
C SER A 283 11.09 0.10 4.83
N ILE A 284 12.13 0.54 5.56
CA ILE A 284 13.11 -0.37 6.18
C ILE A 284 12.45 -1.32 7.18
N GLY A 285 11.53 -0.79 8.01
CA GLY A 285 10.76 -1.59 8.96
C GLY A 285 9.95 -2.68 8.26
N ARG A 286 9.25 -2.33 7.16
CA ARG A 286 8.46 -3.29 6.37
C ARG A 286 9.32 -4.39 5.74
N VAL A 287 10.49 -4.05 5.19
CA VAL A 287 11.39 -5.06 4.63
C VAL A 287 11.96 -5.96 5.73
N ALA A 288 12.34 -5.39 6.88
CA ALA A 288 12.81 -6.19 8.01
C ALA A 288 11.73 -7.16 8.52
N GLU A 289 10.48 -6.70 8.62
CA GLU A 289 9.30 -7.51 8.93
C GLU A 289 9.12 -8.67 7.93
N ALA A 290 9.15 -8.39 6.62
CA ALA A 290 8.99 -9.42 5.60
C ALA A 290 10.08 -10.51 5.66
N ARG A 291 11.27 -10.16 6.18
CA ARG A 291 12.39 -11.08 6.40
C ARG A 291 12.37 -11.76 7.78
N GLY A 292 11.44 -11.38 8.66
CA GLY A 292 11.37 -11.87 10.04
C GLY A 292 12.43 -11.28 10.98
N ASP A 293 13.14 -10.22 10.58
CA ASP A 293 14.09 -9.50 11.44
C ASP A 293 13.34 -8.48 12.31
N TRP A 294 12.61 -9.00 13.30
CA TRP A 294 11.74 -8.19 14.17
C TRP A 294 12.51 -7.18 15.03
N ASP A 295 13.81 -7.39 15.29
CA ASP A 295 14.66 -6.43 16.02
C ASP A 295 14.97 -5.20 15.18
N LYS A 296 15.33 -5.39 13.91
CA LYS A 296 15.49 -4.27 12.98
C LYS A 296 14.17 -3.56 12.71
N ALA A 297 13.08 -4.32 12.53
CA ALA A 297 11.76 -3.74 12.30
C ALA A 297 11.34 -2.82 13.46
N GLU A 298 11.47 -3.29 14.70
CA GLU A 298 11.16 -2.48 15.89
C GLU A 298 11.99 -1.21 15.93
N THR A 299 13.31 -1.32 15.75
CA THR A 299 14.23 -0.18 15.81
C THR A 299 13.85 0.88 14.77
N ALA A 300 13.56 0.45 13.53
CA ALA A 300 13.21 1.36 12.45
C ALA A 300 11.85 2.06 12.69
N TYR A 301 10.82 1.31 13.09
CA TYR A 301 9.51 1.90 13.38
C TYR A 301 9.53 2.81 14.61
N GLN A 302 10.31 2.50 15.65
CA GLN A 302 10.46 3.39 16.81
C GLN A 302 11.20 4.69 16.45
N GLU A 303 12.25 4.63 15.63
CA GLU A 303 12.96 5.82 15.12
C GLU A 303 12.01 6.68 14.26
N SER A 304 11.23 6.05 13.37
CA SER A 304 10.20 6.73 12.57
C SER A 304 9.15 7.43 13.44
N LEU A 305 8.62 6.71 14.43
CA LEU A 305 7.61 7.24 15.36
C LEU A 305 8.12 8.48 16.11
N ALA A 306 9.36 8.46 16.59
CA ALA A 306 9.95 9.59 17.29
C ALA A 306 10.04 10.84 16.39
N LEU A 307 10.46 10.67 15.13
CA LEU A 307 10.52 11.77 14.16
C LEU A 307 9.12 12.31 13.82
N MET A 308 8.11 11.44 13.69
CA MET A 308 6.73 11.87 13.42
C MET A 308 6.09 12.58 14.61
N GLN A 309 6.41 12.17 15.85
CA GLN A 309 5.98 12.90 17.05
C GLN A 309 6.57 14.31 17.10
N GLU A 310 7.84 14.47 16.74
CA GLU A 310 8.47 15.80 16.62
C GLU A 310 7.79 16.65 15.54
N LEU A 311 7.49 16.06 14.38
CA LEU A 311 6.82 16.76 13.27
C LEU A 311 5.40 17.19 13.64
N GLU A 312 4.62 16.32 14.25
CA GLU A 312 3.26 16.65 14.69
C GLU A 312 3.29 17.77 15.74
N LYS A 313 4.23 17.73 16.69
CA LYS A 313 4.40 18.81 17.67
C LYS A 313 4.79 20.14 17.02
N LEU A 314 5.58 20.11 15.94
CA LEU A 314 6.06 21.30 15.25
C LEU A 314 5.00 21.92 14.33
N LEU A 315 4.29 21.10 13.55
CA LEU A 315 3.40 21.55 12.48
C LEU A 315 1.92 21.41 12.83
N GLY A 316 1.55 20.33 13.51
CA GLY A 316 0.18 20.05 13.93
C GLY A 316 -0.83 20.01 12.78
N THR A 317 -0.42 19.59 11.58
CA THR A 317 -1.29 19.57 10.40
C THR A 317 -2.02 18.22 10.28
N PRO A 318 -3.14 18.15 9.55
CA PRO A 318 -3.82 16.89 9.28
C PRO A 318 -2.89 15.82 8.65
N GLU A 319 -1.93 16.25 7.81
CA GLU A 319 -0.96 15.34 7.19
C GLU A 319 0.00 14.75 8.22
N THR A 320 0.55 15.55 9.14
CA THR A 320 1.46 15.03 10.18
C THR A 320 0.74 14.13 11.18
N ARG A 321 -0.54 14.40 11.48
CA ARG A 321 -1.38 13.48 12.27
C ARG A 321 -1.61 12.16 11.55
N CYS A 322 -1.86 12.21 10.25
CA CYS A 322 -2.09 11.02 9.44
C CYS A 322 -0.84 10.12 9.44
N ASP A 323 0.33 10.71 9.22
CA ASP A 323 1.62 10.00 9.23
C ASP A 323 1.99 9.48 10.64
N LEU A 324 1.67 10.24 11.70
CA LEU A 324 1.87 9.80 13.07
C LEU A 324 0.98 8.59 13.42
N SER A 325 -0.31 8.63 13.03
CA SER A 325 -1.21 7.48 13.13
C SER A 325 -0.67 6.27 12.37
N CYS A 326 -0.12 6.48 11.17
CA CYS A 326 0.52 5.40 10.42
C CYS A 326 1.59 4.69 11.25
N SER A 327 2.55 5.47 11.76
CA SER A 327 3.73 5.01 12.48
C SER A 327 3.37 4.32 13.80
N LEU A 328 2.37 4.86 14.51
CA LEU A 328 1.84 4.24 15.74
C LEU A 328 1.28 2.84 15.47
N ALA A 329 0.51 2.67 14.39
CA ALA A 329 -0.03 1.35 14.07
C ALA A 329 1.05 0.38 13.57
N SER A 330 2.17 0.86 12.97
CA SER A 330 3.34 0.02 12.67
C SER A 330 4.05 -0.46 13.95
N VAL A 331 4.25 0.42 14.93
CA VAL A 331 4.79 0.05 16.25
C VAL A 331 3.86 -0.90 17.01
N GLY A 332 2.54 -0.66 16.95
CA GLY A 332 1.54 -1.55 17.54
C GLY A 332 1.59 -2.96 16.95
N TRP A 333 1.84 -3.08 15.64
CA TRP A 333 2.00 -4.36 14.98
C TRP A 333 3.24 -5.12 15.45
N VAL A 334 4.38 -4.46 15.58
CA VAL A 334 5.59 -5.12 16.11
C VAL A 334 5.42 -5.55 17.56
N ALA A 335 4.75 -4.73 18.38
CA ALA A 335 4.41 -5.11 19.75
C ALA A 335 3.49 -6.34 19.80
N GLU A 336 2.49 -6.41 18.91
CA GLU A 336 1.59 -7.56 18.75
C GLU A 336 2.37 -8.84 18.44
N VAL A 337 3.23 -8.82 17.42
CA VAL A 337 4.02 -9.98 17.00
C VAL A 337 4.95 -10.48 18.12
N ARG A 338 5.45 -9.57 18.96
CA ARG A 338 6.28 -9.92 20.13
C ARG A 338 5.49 -10.38 21.35
N GLY A 339 4.17 -10.32 21.29
CA GLY A 339 3.27 -10.66 22.39
C GLY A 339 3.23 -9.60 23.50
N ASP A 340 3.73 -8.39 23.26
CA ASP A 340 3.53 -7.24 24.16
C ASP A 340 2.16 -6.60 23.89
N TRP A 341 1.13 -7.28 24.36
CA TRP A 341 -0.27 -6.87 24.19
C TRP A 341 -0.61 -5.56 24.89
N ASP A 342 0.17 -5.10 25.88
CA ASP A 342 -0.03 -3.81 26.55
C ASP A 342 0.50 -2.67 25.67
N ALA A 343 1.70 -2.82 25.11
CA ALA A 343 2.26 -1.84 24.18
C ALA A 343 1.45 -1.76 22.88
N ALA A 344 1.00 -2.92 22.35
CA ALA A 344 0.15 -2.97 21.16
C ALA A 344 -1.17 -2.22 21.37
N GLU A 345 -1.84 -2.44 22.50
CA GLU A 345 -3.08 -1.74 22.84
C GLU A 345 -2.87 -0.22 22.90
N ALA A 346 -1.83 0.23 23.62
CA ALA A 346 -1.54 1.66 23.76
C ALA A 346 -1.28 2.33 22.39
N ALA A 347 -0.51 1.66 21.53
CA ALA A 347 -0.19 2.17 20.20
C ALA A 347 -1.41 2.23 19.28
N TYR A 348 -2.23 1.17 19.25
CA TYR A 348 -3.46 1.15 18.43
C TYR A 348 -4.52 2.12 18.93
N GLN A 349 -4.71 2.27 20.25
CA GLN A 349 -5.67 3.26 20.78
C GLN A 349 -5.26 4.69 20.46
N GLU A 350 -3.98 5.03 20.56
CA GLU A 350 -3.51 6.37 20.19
C GLU A 350 -3.61 6.60 18.68
N SER A 351 -3.29 5.59 17.85
CA SER A 351 -3.51 5.66 16.40
C SER A 351 -4.98 5.89 16.06
N LEU A 352 -5.90 5.14 16.70
CA LEU A 352 -7.34 5.28 16.52
C LEU A 352 -7.84 6.68 16.91
N ARG A 353 -7.34 7.23 18.02
CA ARG A 353 -7.68 8.58 18.46
C ARG A 353 -7.33 9.61 17.36
N LEU A 354 -6.10 9.56 16.86
CA LEU A 354 -5.63 10.47 15.81
C LEU A 354 -6.39 10.26 14.50
N ALA A 355 -6.63 9.02 14.10
CA ALA A 355 -7.36 8.70 12.87
C ALA A 355 -8.82 9.17 12.91
N ARG A 356 -9.52 9.02 14.05
CA ARG A 356 -10.89 9.53 14.24
C ARG A 356 -10.97 11.05 14.28
N GLU A 357 -9.96 11.72 14.82
CA GLU A 357 -9.85 13.19 14.74
C GLU A 357 -9.76 13.68 13.27
N LEU A 358 -9.14 12.89 12.39
CA LEU A 358 -9.01 13.21 10.96
C LEU A 358 -10.29 12.96 10.17
N ASP A 359 -11.05 11.91 10.48
CA ASP A 359 -12.30 11.57 9.80
C ASP A 359 -13.32 12.74 9.86
N GLY A 360 -13.45 13.39 11.03
CA GLY A 360 -14.30 14.56 11.23
C GLY A 360 -13.86 15.84 10.48
N LEU A 361 -12.69 15.84 9.84
CA LEU A 361 -12.07 17.01 9.21
C LEU A 361 -12.06 16.99 7.66
N GLN A 362 -12.74 16.02 7.02
CA GLN A 362 -12.69 15.64 5.58
C GLN A 362 -11.70 14.50 5.32
N GLY A 363 -12.04 13.29 5.76
CA GLY A 363 -11.24 12.07 5.57
C GLY A 363 -10.75 11.88 4.12
N THR A 364 -9.47 11.55 3.99
CA THR A 364 -8.84 11.11 2.74
C THR A 364 -8.88 9.58 2.65
N ILE A 365 -8.71 9.02 1.45
CA ILE A 365 -8.58 7.56 1.25
C ILE A 365 -7.49 6.98 2.16
N GLN A 366 -6.37 7.69 2.31
CA GLN A 366 -5.28 7.25 3.18
C GLN A 366 -5.66 7.25 4.66
N SER A 367 -6.38 8.26 5.14
CA SER A 367 -6.82 8.29 6.54
C SER A 367 -7.83 7.18 6.83
N TYR A 368 -8.72 6.85 5.89
CA TYR A 368 -9.63 5.71 6.02
C TYR A 368 -8.89 4.37 6.09
N ARG A 369 -7.87 4.16 5.24
CA ARG A 369 -6.99 2.98 5.30
C ARG A 369 -6.23 2.87 6.62
N ASN A 370 -5.78 3.99 7.17
CA ASN A 370 -5.09 4.01 8.46
C ASN A 370 -6.03 3.72 9.62
N LEU A 371 -7.25 4.27 9.57
CA LEU A 371 -8.29 4.03 10.56
C LEU A 371 -8.67 2.55 10.59
N SER A 372 -8.98 1.95 9.42
CA SER A 372 -9.31 0.53 9.33
C SER A 372 -8.18 -0.38 9.82
N ARG A 373 -6.92 -0.11 9.44
CA ARG A 373 -5.77 -0.87 9.94
C ARG A 373 -5.61 -0.78 11.46
N SER A 374 -5.87 0.39 12.05
CA SER A 374 -5.82 0.57 13.50
C SER A 374 -6.98 -0.13 14.21
N LEU A 375 -8.16 -0.17 13.58
CA LEU A 375 -9.32 -0.93 14.06
C LEU A 375 -9.06 -2.44 14.01
N ASP A 376 -8.46 -2.94 12.93
CA ASP A 376 -8.07 -4.35 12.82
C ASP A 376 -7.06 -4.73 13.91
N GLY A 377 -6.07 -3.86 14.17
CA GLY A 377 -5.10 -4.04 15.26
C GLY A 377 -5.76 -4.07 16.64
N ALA A 378 -6.64 -3.11 16.93
CA ALA A 378 -7.41 -3.12 18.18
C ALA A 378 -8.31 -4.36 18.31
N GLY A 379 -8.90 -4.82 17.20
CA GLY A 379 -9.66 -6.06 17.14
C GLY A 379 -8.83 -7.28 17.50
N ARG A 380 -7.60 -7.40 16.98
CA ARG A 380 -6.67 -8.50 17.33
C ARG A 380 -6.24 -8.46 18.79
N VAL A 381 -5.94 -7.28 19.34
CA VAL A 381 -5.65 -7.11 20.76
C VAL A 381 -6.83 -7.56 21.63
N ALA A 382 -8.05 -7.13 21.28
CA ALA A 382 -9.26 -7.53 22.00
C ALA A 382 -9.48 -9.05 21.94
N GLN A 383 -9.28 -9.68 20.77
CA GLN A 383 -9.33 -11.15 20.62
C GLN A 383 -8.31 -11.85 21.53
N ALA A 384 -7.06 -11.38 21.57
CA ALA A 384 -6.01 -11.97 22.39
C ALA A 384 -6.32 -11.89 23.90
N ARG A 385 -7.05 -10.85 24.33
CA ARG A 385 -7.53 -10.68 25.71
C ARG A 385 -8.84 -11.43 26.00
N GLY A 386 -9.45 -12.04 25.00
CA GLY A 386 -10.75 -12.70 25.10
C GLY A 386 -11.94 -11.75 25.18
N ASP A 387 -11.74 -10.45 24.89
CA ASP A 387 -12.82 -9.47 24.77
C ASP A 387 -13.44 -9.53 23.37
N TRP A 388 -14.26 -10.55 23.17
CA TRP A 388 -14.92 -10.80 21.89
C TRP A 388 -15.94 -9.72 21.50
N ASP A 389 -16.49 -8.99 22.48
CA ASP A 389 -17.43 -7.89 22.22
C ASP A 389 -16.68 -6.67 21.63
N ALA A 390 -15.55 -6.29 22.23
CA ALA A 390 -14.71 -5.21 21.70
C ALA A 390 -14.10 -5.57 20.33
N ALA A 391 -13.69 -6.84 20.14
CA ALA A 391 -13.20 -7.33 18.86
C ALA A 391 -14.26 -7.22 17.75
N GLU A 392 -15.50 -7.62 18.05
CA GLU A 392 -16.62 -7.54 17.10
C GLU A 392 -16.86 -6.10 16.67
N VAL A 393 -16.94 -5.16 17.61
CA VAL A 393 -17.15 -3.74 17.32
C VAL A 393 -16.03 -3.19 16.42
N ALA A 394 -14.78 -3.48 16.76
CA ALA A 394 -13.62 -2.97 16.00
C ALA A 394 -13.59 -3.52 14.57
N TYR A 395 -13.81 -4.83 14.37
CA TYR A 395 -13.80 -5.40 13.03
C TYR A 395 -15.02 -5.02 12.20
N GLN A 396 -16.20 -4.83 12.81
CA GLN A 396 -17.37 -4.34 12.09
C GLN A 396 -17.19 -2.89 11.61
N GLU A 397 -16.59 -2.02 12.44
CA GLU A 397 -16.23 -0.66 12.04
C GLU A 397 -15.18 -0.67 10.92
N SER A 398 -14.17 -1.54 11.00
CA SER A 398 -13.17 -1.73 9.94
C SER A 398 -13.80 -2.21 8.63
N LEU A 399 -14.70 -3.20 8.70
CA LEU A 399 -15.41 -3.75 7.55
C LEU A 399 -16.23 -2.67 6.83
N ALA A 400 -16.98 -1.86 7.57
CA ALA A 400 -17.76 -0.77 6.98
C ALA A 400 -16.86 0.23 6.20
N LEU A 401 -15.70 0.59 6.78
CA LEU A 401 -14.74 1.46 6.08
C LEU A 401 -14.13 0.79 4.85
N ARG A 402 -13.85 -0.52 4.88
CA ARG A 402 -13.34 -1.25 3.71
C ARG A 402 -14.38 -1.37 2.60
N GLN A 403 -15.66 -1.52 2.95
CA GLN A 403 -16.76 -1.51 1.97
C GLN A 403 -16.83 -0.16 1.26
N GLU A 404 -16.83 0.95 2.01
CA GLU A 404 -16.80 2.30 1.41
C GLU A 404 -15.57 2.52 0.52
N LEU A 405 -14.39 2.05 0.95
CA LEU A 405 -13.18 2.14 0.16
C LEU A 405 -13.23 1.31 -1.12
N GLU A 406 -13.82 0.11 -1.09
CA GLU A 406 -14.02 -0.71 -2.29
C GLU A 406 -14.99 -0.06 -3.26
N GLU A 407 -16.10 0.50 -2.78
CA GLU A 407 -17.07 1.21 -3.62
C GLU A 407 -16.45 2.42 -4.35
N VAL A 408 -15.56 3.15 -3.67
CA VAL A 408 -14.89 4.33 -4.22
C VAL A 408 -13.75 3.97 -5.18
N LEU A 409 -12.94 2.97 -4.82
CA LEU A 409 -11.71 2.64 -5.54
C LEU A 409 -11.93 1.59 -6.63
N GLY A 410 -12.71 0.56 -6.33
CA GLY A 410 -12.97 -0.58 -7.22
C GLY A 410 -11.72 -1.34 -7.69
N THR A 411 -10.59 -1.20 -6.99
CA THR A 411 -9.32 -1.84 -7.38
C THR A 411 -9.18 -3.24 -6.75
N PRO A 412 -8.35 -4.13 -7.34
CA PRO A 412 -8.06 -5.44 -6.75
C PRO A 412 -7.51 -5.34 -5.32
N GLU A 413 -6.71 -4.32 -5.00
CA GLU A 413 -6.17 -4.11 -3.65
C GLU A 413 -7.27 -3.76 -2.64
N ALA A 414 -8.22 -2.90 -3.02
CA ALA A 414 -9.34 -2.55 -2.15
C ALA A 414 -10.24 -3.77 -1.87
N ARG A 415 -10.43 -4.64 -2.87
CA ARG A 415 -11.14 -5.91 -2.72
C ARG A 415 -10.38 -6.90 -1.82
N CYS A 416 -9.06 -6.98 -1.98
CA CYS A 416 -8.22 -7.79 -1.11
C CYS A 416 -8.38 -7.35 0.35
N ASP A 417 -8.26 -6.05 0.61
CA ASP A 417 -8.46 -5.46 1.94
C ASP A 417 -9.86 -5.75 2.51
N LEU A 418 -10.91 -5.64 1.68
CA LEU A 418 -12.29 -5.98 2.08
C LEU A 418 -12.43 -7.45 2.48
N SER A 419 -11.87 -8.37 1.71
CA SER A 419 -11.92 -9.81 2.01
C SER A 419 -11.23 -10.15 3.33
N VAL A 420 -10.12 -9.47 3.67
CA VAL A 420 -9.44 -9.65 4.97
C VAL A 420 -10.33 -9.17 6.13
N SER A 421 -11.02 -8.03 5.99
CA SER A 421 -11.94 -7.56 7.03
C SER A 421 -13.14 -8.49 7.20
N LEU A 422 -13.67 -9.06 6.11
CA LEU A 422 -14.71 -10.09 6.16
C LEU A 422 -14.23 -11.36 6.90
N ASP A 423 -13.01 -11.82 6.62
CA ASP A 423 -12.42 -12.97 7.33
C ASP A 423 -12.27 -12.69 8.84
N ASN A 424 -11.91 -11.46 9.22
CA ASN A 424 -11.81 -11.06 10.63
C ASN A 424 -13.17 -11.09 11.34
N VAL A 425 -14.22 -10.56 10.70
CA VAL A 425 -15.59 -10.61 11.20
C VAL A 425 -16.08 -12.06 11.31
N GLY A 426 -15.85 -12.87 10.27
CA GLY A 426 -16.20 -14.30 10.26
C GLY A 426 -15.51 -15.07 11.38
N ARG A 427 -14.24 -14.75 11.70
CA ARG A 427 -13.49 -15.36 12.80
C ARG A 427 -14.08 -15.03 14.17
N VAL A 428 -14.48 -13.77 14.40
CA VAL A 428 -15.14 -13.39 15.66
C VAL A 428 -16.51 -14.07 15.78
N ALA A 429 -17.32 -14.03 14.72
CA ALA A 429 -18.64 -14.66 14.71
C ALA A 429 -18.55 -16.17 15.00
N LEU A 430 -17.60 -16.88 14.37
CA LEU A 430 -17.35 -18.29 14.64
C LEU A 430 -16.94 -18.55 16.10
N SER A 431 -16.07 -17.71 16.66
CA SER A 431 -15.62 -17.84 18.06
C SER A 431 -16.75 -17.60 19.06
N ARG A 432 -17.74 -16.77 18.70
CA ARG A 432 -18.98 -16.55 19.46
C ARG A 432 -20.07 -17.60 19.19
N ASN A 433 -19.77 -18.58 18.33
CA ASN A 433 -20.71 -19.59 17.87
C ASN A 433 -21.93 -19.00 17.13
N ASP A 434 -21.80 -17.80 16.55
CA ASP A 434 -22.74 -17.26 15.57
C ASP A 434 -22.39 -17.80 14.19
N LEU A 435 -22.81 -19.05 13.95
CA LEU A 435 -22.47 -19.76 12.73
C LEU A 435 -23.12 -19.13 11.50
N VAL A 436 -24.22 -18.38 11.64
CA VAL A 436 -24.89 -17.70 10.51
C VAL A 436 -24.05 -16.53 10.05
N ALA A 437 -23.72 -15.61 10.96
CA ALA A 437 -22.87 -14.47 10.62
C ALA A 437 -21.47 -14.88 10.14
N ALA A 438 -20.91 -15.97 10.70
CA ALA A 438 -19.62 -16.50 10.27
C ALA A 438 -19.64 -16.98 8.81
N ASP A 439 -20.68 -17.73 8.43
CA ASP A 439 -20.85 -18.23 7.06
C ASP A 439 -21.10 -17.08 6.10
N ASP A 440 -21.99 -16.14 6.41
CA ASP A 440 -22.26 -14.98 5.55
C ASP A 440 -20.96 -14.21 5.23
N ALA A 441 -20.16 -13.90 6.26
CA ALA A 441 -18.90 -13.19 6.09
C ALA A 441 -17.85 -13.99 5.28
N TYR A 442 -17.67 -15.28 5.59
CA TYR A 442 -16.68 -16.10 4.87
C TYR A 442 -17.11 -16.43 3.43
N GLN A 443 -18.41 -16.57 3.14
CA GLN A 443 -18.90 -16.77 1.78
C GLN A 443 -18.73 -15.50 0.93
N GLU A 444 -18.95 -14.33 1.52
CA GLU A 444 -18.68 -13.05 0.84
C GLU A 444 -17.18 -12.90 0.56
N SER A 445 -16.32 -13.17 1.55
CA SER A 445 -14.86 -13.20 1.37
C SER A 445 -14.44 -14.18 0.27
N LEU A 446 -14.96 -15.41 0.29
CA LEU A 446 -14.69 -16.43 -0.72
C LEU A 446 -15.07 -15.98 -2.13
N THR A 447 -16.19 -15.28 -2.28
CA THR A 447 -16.64 -14.73 -3.57
C THR A 447 -15.63 -13.71 -4.11
N ILE A 448 -15.14 -12.81 -3.25
CA ILE A 448 -14.13 -11.83 -3.62
C ILE A 448 -12.80 -12.52 -3.98
N ARG A 449 -12.36 -13.50 -3.19
CA ARG A 449 -11.11 -14.24 -3.46
C ARG A 449 -11.15 -15.03 -4.77
N ARG A 450 -12.30 -15.63 -5.13
CA ARG A 450 -12.49 -16.28 -6.43
C ARG A 450 -12.30 -15.28 -7.58
N TYR A 451 -12.93 -14.11 -7.48
CA TYR A 451 -12.78 -13.03 -8.45
C TYR A 451 -11.32 -12.56 -8.57
N LEU A 452 -10.63 -12.31 -7.45
CA LEU A 452 -9.23 -11.89 -7.46
C LEU A 452 -8.30 -12.94 -8.07
N ARG A 453 -8.55 -14.23 -7.82
CA ARG A 453 -7.80 -15.32 -8.44
C ARG A 453 -7.99 -15.36 -9.95
N GLU A 454 -9.20 -15.12 -10.44
CA GLU A 454 -9.50 -15.06 -11.88
C GLU A 454 -8.87 -13.83 -12.55
N GLU A 455 -8.86 -12.68 -11.87
CA GLU A 455 -8.36 -11.42 -12.39
C GLU A 455 -6.82 -11.35 -12.39
N LEU A 456 -6.17 -11.76 -11.31
CA LEU A 456 -4.72 -11.57 -11.11
C LEU A 456 -3.92 -12.86 -11.37
N GLY A 457 -4.45 -14.02 -10.96
CA GLY A 457 -3.81 -15.31 -11.15
C GLY A 457 -2.41 -15.47 -10.51
N THR A 458 -2.04 -14.63 -9.54
CA THR A 458 -0.73 -14.69 -8.86
C THR A 458 -0.71 -15.78 -7.79
N PRO A 459 0.47 -16.32 -7.41
CA PRO A 459 0.57 -17.34 -6.35
C PRO A 459 -0.11 -16.94 -5.04
N GLU A 460 -0.11 -15.64 -4.70
CA GLU A 460 -0.76 -15.10 -3.52
C GLU A 460 -2.28 -15.27 -3.58
N THR A 461 -2.90 -15.03 -4.73
CA THR A 461 -4.36 -15.20 -4.89
C THR A 461 -4.80 -16.66 -4.83
N TYR A 462 -3.94 -17.61 -5.24
CA TYR A 462 -4.16 -19.04 -5.03
C TYR A 462 -4.14 -19.40 -3.54
N ARG A 463 -3.12 -18.92 -2.81
CA ARG A 463 -3.02 -19.13 -1.36
C ARG A 463 -4.23 -18.54 -0.63
N ASP A 464 -4.58 -17.30 -0.92
CA ASP A 464 -5.66 -16.59 -0.24
C ASP A 464 -7.01 -17.28 -0.48
N LEU A 465 -7.27 -17.75 -1.71
CA LEU A 465 -8.47 -18.52 -2.02
C LEU A 465 -8.50 -19.87 -1.27
N SER A 466 -7.38 -20.57 -1.19
CA SER A 466 -7.26 -21.81 -0.39
C SER A 466 -7.57 -21.55 1.10
N VAL A 467 -7.08 -20.45 1.67
CA VAL A 467 -7.37 -20.06 3.05
C VAL A 467 -8.86 -19.75 3.26
N SER A 468 -9.50 -19.00 2.36
CA SER A 468 -10.95 -18.72 2.46
C SER A 468 -11.79 -19.99 2.33
N LEU A 469 -11.41 -20.95 1.48
CA LEU A 469 -12.06 -22.25 1.39
C LEU A 469 -11.92 -23.06 2.69
N ASN A 470 -10.74 -23.03 3.33
CA ASN A 470 -10.55 -23.65 4.63
C ASN A 470 -11.45 -23.00 5.71
N ASN A 471 -11.64 -21.68 5.69
CA ASN A 471 -12.53 -21.00 6.63
C ASN A 471 -14.00 -21.41 6.44
N VAL A 472 -14.48 -21.45 5.19
CA VAL A 472 -15.82 -21.95 4.87
C VAL A 472 -15.98 -23.42 5.28
N GLY A 473 -14.98 -24.26 5.01
CA GLY A 473 -14.97 -25.67 5.42
C GLY A 473 -15.10 -25.83 6.94
N ARG A 474 -14.39 -25.02 7.73
CA ARG A 474 -14.48 -25.03 9.20
C ARG A 474 -15.85 -24.64 9.73
N VAL A 475 -16.53 -23.67 9.09
CA VAL A 475 -17.89 -23.29 9.48
C VAL A 475 -18.88 -24.41 9.15
N ALA A 476 -18.76 -25.01 7.97
CA ALA A 476 -19.58 -26.15 7.57
C ALA A 476 -19.40 -27.34 8.52
N GLU A 477 -18.16 -27.67 8.89
CA GLU A 477 -17.81 -28.68 9.90
C GLU A 477 -18.46 -28.37 11.25
N THR A 478 -18.38 -27.13 11.74
CA THR A 478 -18.97 -26.72 13.02
C THR A 478 -20.50 -26.85 13.01
N ARG A 479 -21.13 -26.65 11.85
CA ARG A 479 -22.57 -26.87 11.63
C ARG A 479 -22.95 -28.34 11.47
N GLY A 480 -21.97 -29.23 11.27
CA GLY A 480 -22.17 -30.64 10.97
C GLY A 480 -22.53 -30.93 9.51
N ASP A 481 -22.33 -29.96 8.60
CA ASP A 481 -22.46 -30.16 7.15
C ASP A 481 -21.13 -30.69 6.58
N TRP A 482 -20.91 -31.99 6.82
CA TRP A 482 -19.68 -32.68 6.44
C TRP A 482 -19.48 -32.78 4.92
N ASP A 483 -20.58 -32.80 4.15
CA ASP A 483 -20.52 -32.82 2.68
C ASP A 483 -19.96 -31.48 2.16
N ALA A 484 -20.46 -30.35 2.67
CA ALA A 484 -19.95 -29.03 2.31
C ALA A 484 -18.52 -28.79 2.82
N ALA A 485 -18.20 -29.25 4.03
CA ALA A 485 -16.86 -29.14 4.61
C ALA A 485 -15.82 -29.88 3.75
N GLU A 486 -16.09 -31.15 3.41
CA GLU A 486 -15.22 -31.94 2.55
C GLU A 486 -15.05 -31.29 1.17
N ALA A 487 -16.13 -30.83 0.54
CA ALA A 487 -16.05 -30.17 -0.76
C ALA A 487 -15.13 -28.93 -0.73
N ALA A 488 -15.27 -28.09 0.30
CA ALA A 488 -14.43 -26.91 0.47
C ALA A 488 -12.95 -27.27 0.72
N TYR A 489 -12.68 -28.26 1.59
CA TYR A 489 -11.32 -28.71 1.87
C TYR A 489 -10.67 -29.40 0.66
N GLN A 490 -11.42 -30.14 -0.15
CA GLN A 490 -10.91 -30.75 -1.38
C GLN A 490 -10.57 -29.69 -2.44
N GLU A 491 -11.40 -28.65 -2.59
CA GLU A 491 -11.07 -27.52 -3.47
C GLU A 491 -9.82 -26.77 -2.99
N SER A 492 -9.70 -26.54 -1.68
CA SER A 492 -8.50 -25.96 -1.07
C SER A 492 -7.25 -26.80 -1.30
N LEU A 493 -7.35 -28.14 -1.19
CA LEU A 493 -6.26 -29.07 -1.46
C LEU A 493 -5.82 -29.03 -2.93
N ALA A 494 -6.77 -28.92 -3.88
CA ALA A 494 -6.45 -28.78 -5.29
C ALA A 494 -5.63 -27.51 -5.57
N LEU A 495 -6.05 -26.36 -5.00
CA LEU A 495 -5.31 -25.11 -5.12
C LEU A 495 -3.92 -25.18 -4.47
N ALA A 496 -3.80 -25.83 -3.31
CA ALA A 496 -2.52 -26.00 -2.64
C ALA A 496 -1.54 -26.86 -3.46
N ARG A 497 -2.04 -27.88 -4.18
CA ARG A 497 -1.24 -28.67 -5.12
C ARG A 497 -0.79 -27.84 -6.32
N GLU A 498 -1.67 -27.05 -6.91
CA GLU A 498 -1.32 -26.12 -8.00
C GLU A 498 -0.26 -25.09 -7.55
N LEU A 499 -0.38 -24.58 -6.33
CA LEU A 499 0.59 -23.65 -5.76
C LEU A 499 1.96 -24.29 -5.49
N GLU A 500 1.98 -25.55 -5.02
CA GLU A 500 3.21 -26.32 -4.84
C GLU A 500 3.89 -26.61 -6.18
N GLU A 501 3.13 -27.00 -7.21
CA GLU A 501 3.67 -27.21 -8.56
C GLU A 501 4.25 -25.92 -9.16
N MET A 502 3.59 -24.78 -8.90
CA MET A 502 4.02 -23.47 -9.41
C MET A 502 5.30 -22.96 -8.75
N LEU A 503 5.42 -23.12 -7.43
CA LEU A 503 6.50 -22.48 -6.65
C LEU A 503 7.57 -23.45 -6.14
N GLY A 504 7.21 -24.67 -5.77
CA GLY A 504 8.11 -25.65 -5.13
C GLY A 504 8.76 -25.17 -3.83
N THR A 505 8.24 -24.09 -3.22
CA THR A 505 8.86 -23.48 -2.03
C THR A 505 8.48 -24.23 -0.75
N PRO A 506 9.33 -24.18 0.30
CA PRO A 506 8.98 -24.76 1.61
C PRO A 506 7.64 -24.26 2.15
N ARG A 507 7.31 -22.98 1.90
CA ARG A 507 6.03 -22.39 2.30
C ARG A 507 4.84 -23.00 1.56
N ALA A 508 4.92 -23.17 0.23
CA ALA A 508 3.86 -23.80 -0.54
C ALA A 508 3.65 -25.27 -0.14
N ARG A 509 4.73 -26.01 0.12
CA ARG A 509 4.66 -27.38 0.66
C ARG A 509 4.02 -27.43 2.05
N ARG A 510 4.34 -26.47 2.93
CA ARG A 510 3.69 -26.35 4.24
C ARG A 510 2.18 -26.16 4.07
N ASP A 511 1.76 -25.24 3.19
CA ASP A 511 0.33 -25.00 2.91
C ASP A 511 -0.37 -26.28 2.40
N LEU A 512 0.27 -27.03 1.51
CA LEU A 512 -0.21 -28.33 1.03
C LEU A 512 -0.42 -29.33 2.18
N SER A 513 0.53 -29.43 3.12
CA SER A 513 0.39 -30.31 4.29
C SER A 513 -0.82 -29.94 5.17
N VAL A 514 -1.11 -28.64 5.32
CA VAL A 514 -2.27 -28.18 6.09
C VAL A 514 -3.57 -28.53 5.39
N SER A 515 -3.66 -28.35 4.08
CA SER A 515 -4.85 -28.74 3.31
C SER A 515 -5.08 -30.27 3.32
N LEU A 516 -4.00 -31.06 3.30
CA LEU A 516 -4.07 -32.53 3.44
C LEU A 516 -4.61 -32.94 4.82
N ASP A 517 -4.18 -32.27 5.90
CA ASP A 517 -4.72 -32.52 7.24
C ASP A 517 -6.22 -32.22 7.32
N ASN A 518 -6.67 -31.08 6.77
CA ASN A 518 -8.09 -30.71 6.76
C ASN A 518 -8.96 -31.74 6.02
N VAL A 519 -8.50 -32.20 4.85
CA VAL A 519 -9.16 -33.28 4.10
C VAL A 519 -9.14 -34.59 4.88
N GLY A 520 -8.00 -34.94 5.51
CA GLY A 520 -7.87 -36.12 6.35
C GLY A 520 -8.89 -36.15 7.49
N TRP A 521 -9.07 -35.02 8.18
CA TRP A 521 -10.05 -34.88 9.26
C TRP A 521 -11.50 -35.00 8.78
N ALA A 522 -11.84 -34.37 7.65
CA ALA A 522 -13.17 -34.49 7.08
C ALA A 522 -13.49 -35.95 6.69
N LEU A 523 -12.55 -36.64 6.04
CA LEU A 523 -12.69 -38.05 5.67
C LEU A 523 -12.82 -38.96 6.89
N LEU A 524 -12.02 -38.71 7.94
CA LEU A 524 -12.06 -39.50 9.17
C LEU A 524 -13.43 -39.38 9.85
N THR A 525 -14.00 -38.17 9.90
CA THR A 525 -15.33 -37.94 10.48
C THR A 525 -16.45 -38.62 9.68
N ARG A 526 -16.30 -38.72 8.36
CA ARG A 526 -17.20 -39.50 7.50
C ARG A 526 -17.04 -41.02 7.65
N GLY A 527 -15.99 -41.46 8.33
CA GLY A 527 -15.66 -42.87 8.54
C GLY A 527 -14.85 -43.49 7.42
N ASP A 528 -14.38 -42.72 6.42
CA ASP A 528 -13.40 -43.21 5.44
C ASP A 528 -11.99 -43.16 6.02
N LYS A 529 -11.74 -44.10 6.94
CA LYS A 529 -10.49 -44.18 7.70
C LYS A 529 -9.28 -44.39 6.80
N ALA A 530 -9.44 -45.10 5.68
CA ALA A 530 -8.34 -45.44 4.78
C ALA A 530 -7.93 -44.23 3.93
N ALA A 531 -8.90 -43.48 3.41
CA ALA A 531 -8.61 -42.23 2.70
C ALA A 531 -8.02 -41.17 3.64
N ALA A 532 -8.55 -41.06 4.87
CA ALA A 532 -8.01 -40.17 5.89
C ALA A 532 -6.54 -40.46 6.21
N GLU A 533 -6.21 -41.74 6.45
CA GLU A 533 -4.84 -42.18 6.70
C GLU A 533 -3.90 -41.89 5.53
N SER A 534 -4.38 -42.02 4.28
CA SER A 534 -3.60 -41.65 3.10
C SER A 534 -3.26 -40.16 3.09
N SER A 535 -4.23 -39.29 3.36
CA SER A 535 -4.01 -37.84 3.42
C SER A 535 -3.06 -37.45 4.55
N PHE A 536 -3.24 -38.02 5.75
CA PHE A 536 -2.34 -37.76 6.89
C PHE A 536 -0.92 -38.28 6.65
N ARG A 537 -0.77 -39.40 5.94
CA ARG A 537 0.55 -39.92 5.55
C ARG A 537 1.26 -38.97 4.60
N GLU A 538 0.58 -38.49 3.56
CA GLU A 538 1.13 -37.51 2.61
C GLU A 538 1.55 -36.22 3.34
N SER A 539 0.71 -35.72 4.26
CA SER A 539 1.01 -34.57 5.12
C SER A 539 2.25 -34.80 5.99
N LEU A 540 2.37 -35.98 6.62
CA LEU A 540 3.51 -36.36 7.45
C LEU A 540 4.81 -36.42 6.65
N GLU A 541 4.79 -37.02 5.46
CA GLU A 541 5.94 -37.11 4.57
C GLU A 541 6.46 -35.71 4.20
N ILE A 542 5.57 -34.80 3.82
CA ILE A 542 5.94 -33.40 3.51
C ILE A 542 6.57 -32.71 4.73
N ARG A 543 5.99 -32.88 5.93
CA ARG A 543 6.51 -32.21 7.14
C ARG A 543 7.82 -32.81 7.63
N LEU A 544 8.08 -34.09 7.38
CA LEU A 544 9.39 -34.70 7.60
C LEU A 544 10.44 -34.06 6.69
N GLU A 545 10.15 -33.91 5.39
CA GLU A 545 11.07 -33.25 4.45
C GLU A 545 11.31 -31.78 4.82
N LEU A 546 10.28 -31.06 5.25
CA LEU A 546 10.39 -29.66 5.68
C LEU A 546 11.22 -29.52 6.96
N GLU A 547 11.07 -30.43 7.92
CA GLU A 547 11.87 -30.42 9.14
C GLU A 547 13.34 -30.70 8.85
N GLU A 548 13.65 -31.70 8.01
CA GLU A 548 15.02 -32.00 7.58
C GLU A 548 15.67 -30.82 6.84
N MET A 549 14.87 -30.05 6.10
CA MET A 549 15.36 -28.91 5.31
C MET A 549 15.55 -27.63 6.12
N LEU A 550 14.61 -27.33 7.02
CA LEU A 550 14.52 -26.03 7.69
C LEU A 550 15.13 -26.06 9.09
N GLU A 551 15.06 -27.19 9.80
CA GLU A 551 15.54 -27.35 11.18
C GLU A 551 15.04 -26.26 12.17
N THR A 552 13.84 -25.71 11.93
CA THR A 552 13.27 -24.65 12.79
C THR A 552 12.28 -25.19 13.81
N PRO A 553 12.05 -24.47 14.94
CA PRO A 553 11.01 -24.83 15.91
C PRO A 553 9.61 -24.94 15.28
N GLU A 554 9.30 -24.13 14.27
CA GLU A 554 8.01 -24.17 13.58
C GLU A 554 7.84 -25.45 12.77
N ALA A 555 8.88 -25.89 12.04
CA ALA A 555 8.85 -27.12 11.27
C ALA A 555 8.72 -28.36 12.20
N LEU A 556 9.41 -28.36 13.33
CA LEU A 556 9.24 -29.36 14.39
C LEU A 556 7.82 -29.36 14.96
N GLY A 557 7.23 -28.16 15.16
CA GLY A 557 5.86 -28.00 15.62
C GLY A 557 4.87 -28.68 14.67
N ASP A 558 4.97 -28.37 13.38
CA ASP A 558 4.13 -28.96 12.33
C ASP A 558 4.29 -30.48 12.25
N LEU A 559 5.53 -30.98 12.30
CA LEU A 559 5.83 -32.41 12.31
C LEU A 559 5.17 -33.11 13.50
N SER A 560 5.21 -32.49 14.69
CA SER A 560 4.54 -33.03 15.88
C SER A 560 3.03 -33.16 15.70
N LEU A 561 2.40 -32.22 14.99
CA LEU A 561 0.97 -32.25 14.67
C LEU A 561 0.63 -33.36 13.66
N ALA A 562 1.44 -33.55 12.61
CA ALA A 562 1.21 -34.63 11.66
C ALA A 562 1.33 -36.02 12.30
N LEU A 563 2.30 -36.19 13.21
CA LEU A 563 2.42 -37.42 14.01
C LEU A 563 1.22 -37.62 14.94
N GLU A 564 0.65 -36.56 15.51
CA GLU A 564 -0.57 -36.65 16.31
C GLU A 564 -1.78 -37.07 15.47
N ASN A 565 -1.96 -36.49 14.28
CA ASN A 565 -3.01 -36.89 13.33
C ASN A 565 -2.88 -38.37 12.94
N MET A 566 -1.65 -38.83 12.65
CA MET A 566 -1.37 -40.25 12.38
C MET A 566 -1.70 -41.15 13.58
N GLY A 567 -1.42 -40.69 14.81
CA GLY A 567 -1.80 -41.39 16.03
C GLY A 567 -3.32 -41.52 16.19
N GLN A 568 -4.06 -40.45 15.89
CA GLN A 568 -5.52 -40.40 16.00
C GLN A 568 -6.21 -41.27 14.96
N VAL A 569 -5.80 -41.25 13.69
CA VAL A 569 -6.37 -42.15 12.68
C VAL A 569 -6.08 -43.61 13.00
N SER A 570 -4.87 -43.93 13.47
CA SER A 570 -4.50 -45.29 13.92
C SER A 570 -5.35 -45.75 15.10
N GLU A 571 -5.60 -44.86 16.07
CA GLU A 571 -6.48 -45.15 17.21
C GLU A 571 -7.91 -45.46 16.76
N VAL A 572 -8.45 -44.70 15.80
CA VAL A 572 -9.79 -44.92 15.24
C VAL A 572 -9.86 -46.22 14.42
N GLN A 573 -8.75 -46.68 13.85
CA GLN A 573 -8.63 -47.95 13.15
C GLN A 573 -8.34 -49.17 14.06
N ASP A 574 -8.27 -48.96 15.38
CA ASP A 574 -7.90 -49.97 16.38
C ASP A 574 -6.45 -50.49 16.24
N GLU A 575 -5.56 -49.71 15.60
CA GLU A 575 -4.13 -50.00 15.46
C GLU A 575 -3.33 -49.45 16.65
N TRP A 576 -3.57 -50.02 17.83
CA TRP A 576 -3.11 -49.48 19.12
C TRP A 576 -1.59 -49.30 19.23
N ASP A 577 -0.80 -50.22 18.68
CA ASP A 577 0.67 -50.14 18.76
C ASP A 577 1.21 -49.04 17.82
N THR A 578 0.64 -48.89 16.62
CA THR A 578 0.98 -47.80 15.69
C THR A 578 0.62 -46.43 16.28
N ALA A 579 -0.60 -46.32 16.84
CA ALA A 579 -1.06 -45.11 17.51
C ALA A 579 -0.14 -44.70 18.67
N GLN A 580 0.29 -45.68 19.47
CA GLN A 580 1.20 -45.44 20.59
C GLN A 580 2.55 -44.89 20.13
N VAL A 581 3.14 -45.46 19.07
CA VAL A 581 4.42 -45.00 18.53
C VAL A 581 4.31 -43.56 18.01
N ALA A 582 3.27 -43.27 17.23
CA ALA A 582 3.05 -41.93 16.67
C ALA A 582 2.88 -40.87 17.77
N TYR A 583 2.05 -41.14 18.78
CA TYR A 583 1.91 -40.22 19.92
C TYR A 583 3.18 -40.07 20.75
N GLN A 584 3.99 -41.13 20.91
CA GLN A 584 5.27 -41.04 21.60
C GLN A 584 6.28 -40.16 20.85
N GLN A 585 6.34 -40.28 19.52
CA GLN A 585 7.18 -39.44 18.68
C GLN A 585 6.74 -37.97 18.73
N SER A 586 5.43 -37.71 18.61
CA SER A 586 4.86 -36.36 18.76
C SER A 586 5.19 -35.75 20.13
N LEU A 587 4.99 -36.50 21.22
CA LEU A 587 5.31 -36.05 22.59
C LEU A 587 6.82 -35.76 22.76
N GLN A 588 7.68 -36.57 22.15
CA GLN A 588 9.13 -36.33 22.22
C GLN A 588 9.49 -34.98 21.59
N ILE A 589 8.94 -34.69 20.42
CA ILE A 589 9.16 -33.40 19.73
C ILE A 589 8.58 -32.24 20.56
N ARG A 590 7.35 -32.36 21.06
CA ARG A 590 6.72 -31.32 21.90
C ARG A 590 7.51 -31.03 23.17
N ARG A 591 8.11 -32.04 23.81
CA ARG A 591 9.03 -31.84 24.95
C ARG A 591 10.34 -31.17 24.57
N MET A 592 10.82 -31.35 23.34
CA MET A 592 11.97 -30.60 22.84
C MET A 592 11.58 -29.13 22.63
N LEU A 593 10.43 -28.88 21.99
CA LEU A 593 9.89 -27.53 21.78
C LEU A 593 9.61 -26.79 23.09
N GLU A 594 9.02 -27.45 24.09
CA GLU A 594 8.80 -26.89 25.42
C GLU A 594 10.11 -26.41 26.06
N LYS A 595 11.19 -27.19 25.94
CA LYS A 595 12.52 -26.80 26.45
C LYS A 595 13.16 -25.66 25.66
N MET A 596 12.92 -25.61 24.35
CA MET A 596 13.48 -24.57 23.47
C MET A 596 12.77 -23.23 23.63
N LEU A 597 11.43 -23.26 23.66
CA LEU A 597 10.58 -22.07 23.60
C LEU A 597 10.15 -21.60 24.99
N GLY A 598 9.93 -22.51 25.93
CA GLY A 598 9.46 -22.18 27.29
C GLY A 598 8.09 -21.49 27.34
N THR A 599 7.30 -21.54 26.26
CA THR A 599 6.02 -20.85 26.16
C THR A 599 4.90 -21.63 26.85
N PRO A 600 3.86 -20.94 27.37
CA PRO A 600 2.67 -21.62 27.89
C PRO A 600 2.01 -22.55 26.86
N GLN A 601 2.04 -22.18 25.58
CA GLN A 601 1.52 -23.02 24.49
C GLN A 601 2.27 -24.34 24.39
N ALA A 602 3.61 -24.32 24.39
CA ALA A 602 4.39 -25.56 24.30
C ALA A 602 4.16 -26.49 25.51
N GLN A 603 3.94 -25.92 26.71
CA GLN A 603 3.54 -26.70 27.90
C GLN A 603 2.16 -27.34 27.74
N GLN A 604 1.21 -26.60 27.15
CA GLN A 604 -0.12 -27.11 26.86
C GLN A 604 -0.07 -28.23 25.82
N ASP A 605 0.73 -28.08 24.77
CA ASP A 605 0.88 -29.10 23.72
C ASP A 605 1.45 -30.41 24.26
N VAL A 606 2.46 -30.33 25.15
CA VAL A 606 2.98 -31.50 25.89
C VAL A 606 1.88 -32.14 26.73
N SER A 607 1.13 -31.33 27.47
CA SER A 607 0.03 -31.83 28.33
C SER A 607 -1.03 -32.57 27.51
N THR A 608 -1.40 -32.04 26.35
CA THR A 608 -2.35 -32.66 25.41
C THR A 608 -1.85 -34.01 24.89
N SER A 609 -0.59 -34.10 24.44
CA SER A 609 -0.03 -35.39 23.98
C SER A 609 0.10 -36.43 25.10
N GLU A 610 0.43 -35.99 26.32
CA GLU A 610 0.43 -36.88 27.49
C GLU A 610 -0.97 -37.39 27.83
N GLU A 611 -2.00 -36.58 27.60
CA GLU A 611 -3.38 -36.99 27.76
C GLU A 611 -3.78 -38.02 26.69
N HIS A 612 -3.42 -37.81 25.42
CA HIS A 612 -3.66 -38.78 24.35
C HIS A 612 -3.05 -40.16 24.69
N LEU A 613 -1.79 -40.20 25.13
CA LEU A 613 -1.15 -41.46 25.54
C LEU A 613 -1.80 -42.11 26.77
N ARG A 614 -2.24 -41.31 27.75
CA ARG A 614 -2.98 -41.81 28.92
C ARG A 614 -4.32 -42.41 28.51
N ARG A 615 -5.09 -41.72 27.66
CA ARG A 615 -6.37 -42.19 27.13
C ARG A 615 -6.21 -43.47 26.33
N LEU A 616 -5.20 -43.55 25.47
CA LEU A 616 -4.87 -44.75 24.69
C LEU A 616 -4.55 -45.95 25.60
N SER A 617 -3.70 -45.73 26.61
CA SER A 617 -3.31 -46.76 27.59
C SER A 617 -4.50 -47.28 28.38
N GLN A 618 -5.41 -46.39 28.78
CA GLN A 618 -6.64 -46.74 29.49
C GLN A 618 -7.57 -47.59 28.61
N LYS A 619 -7.83 -47.16 27.37
CA LYS A 619 -8.63 -47.93 26.39
C LYS A 619 -8.07 -49.34 26.17
N ARG A 620 -6.75 -49.46 26.00
CA ARG A 620 -6.07 -50.75 25.83
C ARG A 620 -6.22 -51.65 27.06
N ALA A 621 -6.12 -51.08 28.26
CA ALA A 621 -6.31 -51.81 29.51
C ALA A 621 -7.76 -52.30 29.71
N ASP A 622 -8.74 -51.52 29.24
CA ASP A 622 -10.15 -51.89 29.32
C ASP A 622 -10.51 -52.96 28.28
N LEU A 623 -9.94 -52.90 27.07
CA LEU A 623 -10.08 -53.92 26.04
C LEU A 623 -9.38 -55.24 26.40
N GLY A 624 -8.23 -55.20 27.08
CA GLY A 624 -7.53 -56.39 27.56
C GLY A 624 -8.18 -57.08 28.77
N LYS A 625 -9.22 -56.47 29.37
CA LYS A 625 -10.03 -57.05 30.47
C LYS A 625 -11.36 -57.64 30.00
N LEU A 626 -11.76 -57.35 28.76
CA LEU A 626 -12.89 -57.98 28.05
C LEU A 626 -12.42 -59.28 27.37
#